data_AF-A0A0F7FC84-F1
#
_entry.id   AF-A0A0F7FC84-F1
#
_cell.length_a   1.000
_cell.length_b   1.000
_cell.length_c   1.000
_cell.angle_alpha   90.00
_cell.angle_beta   90.00
_cell.angle_gamma   90.00
#
_symmetry.space_group_name_H-M   'P 1'
#
loop_
_entity.id
_entity.type
_entity.pdbx_description
1 polymer ?
#
loop_
_entity_poly.entity_id
_entity_poly.type
_entity_poly.pdbx_seq_one_letter_code
_entity_poly.pdbx_strand_id
1 'polypeptide(L)'
;MEYLDERILHLKHQAQRNSQASVSSPTLSQEQVTLSIAAGSVELFQGTMEFEPLVLAEYGVTTMIPKGFSILPEHIAKVKYPVEARPQYMYSDPAFDTSLGFNYTAQPLKDDQVPEMKDAMIDMIKSVQPSADWISNGVIDVHGQSVGYLSFVGPGLGGRIYTFMYFTALRDQLLLCNFNCNEKERRIWKPLAYGMMENLQILES
;
A
#
# COMPACT_ATOMS: atom_id res chain seq x y z
N MET A 1 1.64 9.75 -57.56
CA MET A 1 2.24 9.10 -56.37
C MET A 1 2.07 9.92 -55.10
N GLU A 2 1.99 11.27 -55.16
CA GLU A 2 1.74 12.15 -53.99
C GLU A 2 0.49 11.83 -53.17
N TYR A 3 -0.61 11.40 -53.78
CA TYR A 3 -1.89 11.21 -53.09
C TYR A 3 -1.92 10.05 -52.08
N LEU A 4 -1.02 9.08 -52.22
CA LEU A 4 -0.92 7.95 -51.29
C LEU A 4 -0.08 8.30 -50.06
N ASP A 5 0.97 9.11 -50.22
CA ASP A 5 1.82 9.54 -49.12
C ASP A 5 1.08 10.44 -48.14
N GLU A 6 0.22 11.34 -48.62
CA GLU A 6 -0.60 12.19 -47.76
C GLU A 6 -1.61 11.38 -46.94
N ARG A 7 -2.23 10.34 -47.52
CA ARG A 7 -3.16 9.45 -46.80
C ARG A 7 -2.43 8.62 -45.74
N ILE A 8 -1.22 8.16 -46.03
CA ILE A 8 -0.39 7.42 -45.06
C ILE A 8 0.04 8.33 -43.91
N LEU A 9 0.41 9.58 -44.21
CA LEU A 9 0.77 10.57 -43.21
C LEU A 9 -0.43 10.92 -42.32
N HIS A 10 -1.62 11.10 -42.91
CA HIS A 10 -2.85 11.34 -42.17
C HIS A 10 -3.21 10.16 -41.27
N LEU A 11 -3.11 8.92 -41.78
CA LEU A 11 -3.36 7.71 -41.00
C LEU A 11 -2.35 7.53 -39.86
N LYS A 12 -1.08 7.89 -40.06
CA LYS A 12 -0.07 7.90 -39.00
C LYS A 12 -0.37 8.95 -37.94
N HIS A 13 -0.75 10.17 -38.33
CA HIS A 13 -1.13 11.23 -37.40
C HIS A 13 -2.43 10.89 -36.65
N GLN A 14 -3.39 10.21 -37.30
CA GLN A 14 -4.64 9.75 -36.69
C GLN A 14 -4.41 8.55 -35.77
N ALA A 15 -3.52 7.62 -36.14
CA ALA A 15 -3.09 6.52 -35.28
C ALA A 15 -2.25 7.01 -34.09
N GLN A 16 -1.40 8.03 -34.26
CA GLN A 16 -0.66 8.71 -33.18
C GLN A 16 -1.59 9.52 -32.27
N ARG A 17 -2.57 10.25 -32.83
CA ARG A 17 -3.63 10.90 -32.05
C ARG A 17 -4.50 9.89 -31.32
N ASN A 18 -4.87 8.77 -31.94
CA ASN A 18 -5.67 7.73 -31.29
C ASN A 18 -4.88 6.94 -30.25
N SER A 19 -3.57 6.72 -30.44
CA SER A 19 -2.70 6.09 -29.42
C SER A 19 -2.31 7.04 -28.29
N GLN A 20 -2.33 8.36 -28.51
CA GLN A 20 -2.26 9.37 -27.44
C GLN A 20 -3.63 9.66 -26.80
N ALA A 21 -4.74 9.45 -27.50
CA ALA A 21 -6.11 9.64 -27.00
C ALA A 21 -6.75 8.36 -26.44
N SER A 22 -6.02 7.24 -26.41
CA SER A 22 -6.49 5.96 -25.85
C SER A 22 -5.73 5.55 -24.59
N VAL A 23 -5.37 6.47 -23.69
CA VAL A 23 -5.07 6.15 -22.28
C VAL A 23 -5.35 7.36 -21.38
N SER A 24 -6.59 7.83 -21.34
CA SER A 24 -7.04 8.69 -20.24
C SER A 24 -8.33 8.13 -19.65
N SER A 25 -8.25 6.91 -19.13
CA SER A 25 -9.07 6.59 -17.97
C SER A 25 -8.68 7.61 -16.90
N PRO A 26 -9.61 8.34 -16.26
CA PRO A 26 -9.25 9.15 -15.10
C PRO A 26 -8.70 8.16 -14.07
N THR A 27 -7.38 8.07 -13.98
CA THR A 27 -6.74 7.41 -12.85
C THR A 27 -7.03 8.35 -11.71
N LEU A 28 -7.90 7.93 -10.79
CA LEU A 28 -8.25 8.71 -9.61
C LEU A 28 -6.94 9.25 -9.01
N SER A 29 -6.92 10.54 -8.67
CA SER A 29 -5.80 11.10 -7.90
C SER A 29 -5.70 10.35 -6.57
N GLN A 30 -4.52 10.37 -5.94
CA GLN A 30 -4.36 9.72 -4.64
C GLN A 30 -5.39 10.24 -3.61
N GLU A 31 -5.62 11.55 -3.59
CA GLU A 31 -6.65 12.19 -2.76
C GLU A 31 -8.06 11.64 -3.04
N GLN A 32 -8.43 11.46 -4.32
CA GLN A 32 -9.74 10.88 -4.66
C GLN A 32 -9.88 9.43 -4.20
N VAL A 33 -8.81 8.63 -4.29
CA VAL A 33 -8.80 7.26 -3.77
C VAL A 33 -8.99 7.28 -2.25
N THR A 34 -8.24 8.12 -1.54
CA THR A 34 -8.33 8.27 -0.07
C THR A 34 -9.73 8.67 0.39
N LEU A 35 -10.34 9.65 -0.29
CA LEU A 35 -11.72 10.07 -0.01
C LEU A 35 -12.75 8.97 -0.31
N SER A 36 -12.55 8.20 -1.38
CA SER A 36 -13.44 7.09 -1.76
C SER A 36 -13.36 5.93 -0.77
N ILE A 37 -12.15 5.62 -0.28
CA ILE A 37 -11.93 4.64 0.79
C ILE A 37 -12.64 5.10 2.07
N ALA A 38 -12.50 6.38 2.45
CA ALA A 38 -13.19 6.95 3.60
C ALA A 38 -14.72 6.88 3.47
N ALA A 39 -15.23 7.02 2.23
CA ALA A 39 -16.66 6.89 1.91
C ALA A 39 -17.14 5.42 1.83
N GLY A 40 -16.24 4.45 1.94
CA GLY A 40 -16.56 3.02 2.02
C GLY A 40 -16.53 2.26 0.69
N SER A 41 -16.18 2.88 -0.44
CA SER A 41 -16.08 2.18 -1.71
C SER A 41 -15.23 2.90 -2.74
N VAL A 42 -14.43 2.15 -3.51
CA VAL A 42 -13.66 2.66 -4.66
C VAL A 42 -14.10 1.95 -5.93
N GLU A 43 -14.43 2.73 -6.97
CA GLU A 43 -14.70 2.20 -8.31
C GLU A 43 -13.40 1.88 -9.04
N LEU A 44 -13.19 0.60 -9.36
CA LEU A 44 -12.06 0.10 -10.13
C LEU A 44 -12.53 -0.35 -11.51
N PHE A 45 -11.60 -0.51 -12.45
CA PHE A 45 -11.92 -1.04 -13.78
C PHE A 45 -12.58 -2.44 -13.74
N GLN A 46 -12.27 -3.24 -12.71
CA GLN A 46 -12.77 -4.60 -12.54
C GLN A 46 -14.05 -4.69 -11.69
N GLY A 47 -14.57 -3.55 -11.22
CA GLY A 47 -15.74 -3.46 -10.35
C GLY A 47 -15.50 -2.58 -9.11
N THR A 48 -16.48 -2.53 -8.24
CA THR A 48 -16.42 -1.77 -6.98
C THR A 48 -15.71 -2.59 -5.90
N MET A 49 -14.77 -1.98 -5.18
CA MET A 49 -14.19 -2.53 -3.96
C MET A 49 -14.77 -1.78 -2.75
N GLU A 50 -15.43 -2.51 -1.85
CA GLU A 50 -15.98 -1.97 -0.61
C GLU A 50 -14.94 -1.96 0.51
N PHE A 51 -15.04 -0.99 1.41
CA PHE A 51 -14.18 -0.81 2.57
C PHE A 51 -15.02 -0.66 3.83
N GLU A 52 -14.48 -1.12 4.96
CA GLU A 52 -15.10 -1.00 6.27
C GLU A 52 -14.09 -0.52 7.32
N PRO A 53 -14.56 0.16 8.39
CA PRO A 53 -13.68 0.57 9.48
C PRO A 53 -13.08 -0.64 10.19
N LEU A 54 -11.77 -0.61 10.38
CA LEU A 54 -11.03 -1.50 11.27
C LEU A 54 -10.62 -0.72 12.52
N VAL A 55 -11.16 -1.11 13.67
CA VAL A 55 -10.78 -0.55 14.98
C VAL A 55 -9.85 -1.54 15.69
N LEU A 56 -8.61 -1.12 15.93
CA LEU A 56 -7.65 -1.82 16.78
C LEU A 56 -7.69 -1.22 18.19
N ALA A 57 -8.69 -1.64 18.97
CA ALA A 57 -9.00 -1.04 20.26
C ALA A 57 -7.81 -1.04 21.25
N GLU A 58 -7.00 -2.11 21.28
CA GLU A 58 -5.82 -2.20 22.13
C GLU A 58 -4.78 -1.11 21.82
N TYR A 59 -4.66 -0.77 20.54
CA TYR A 59 -3.72 0.25 20.06
C TYR A 59 -4.34 1.66 20.13
N GLY A 60 -5.68 1.75 20.21
CA GLY A 60 -6.39 3.02 20.09
C GLY A 60 -6.20 3.62 18.70
N VAL A 61 -6.30 2.80 17.65
CA VAL A 61 -6.21 3.28 16.26
C VAL A 61 -7.35 2.74 15.43
N THR A 62 -7.73 3.48 14.40
CA THR A 62 -8.68 3.05 13.38
C THR A 62 -8.14 3.35 11.99
N THR A 63 -8.58 2.57 11.01
CA THR A 63 -8.35 2.82 9.57
C THR A 63 -9.48 2.17 8.77
N MET A 64 -9.41 2.23 7.46
CA MET A 64 -10.29 1.50 6.54
C MET A 64 -9.56 0.28 5.98
N ILE A 65 -10.24 -0.86 5.88
CA ILE A 65 -9.73 -2.07 5.21
C ILE A 65 -10.73 -2.57 4.17
N PRO A 66 -10.29 -3.33 3.15
CA PRO A 66 -11.22 -3.90 2.19
C PRO A 66 -12.17 -4.87 2.89
N LYS A 67 -13.46 -4.74 2.59
CA LYS A 67 -14.49 -5.60 3.15
C LYS A 67 -14.24 -7.07 2.80
N GLY A 68 -14.42 -7.94 3.78
CA GLY A 68 -14.15 -9.38 3.64
C GLY A 68 -12.70 -9.77 3.93
N PHE A 69 -11.83 -8.81 4.23
CA PHE A 69 -10.57 -9.12 4.89
C PHE A 69 -10.87 -9.64 6.30
N SER A 70 -10.16 -10.68 6.70
CA SER A 70 -10.37 -11.32 8.00
C SER A 70 -9.03 -11.65 8.65
N ILE A 71 -9.02 -11.86 9.97
CA ILE A 71 -7.81 -12.22 10.70
C ILE A 71 -7.23 -13.49 10.08
N LEU A 72 -5.95 -13.42 9.69
CA LEU A 72 -5.26 -14.54 9.09
C LEU A 72 -5.13 -15.66 10.13
N PRO A 73 -5.58 -16.89 9.82
CA PRO A 73 -5.45 -18.01 10.73
C PRO A 73 -3.98 -18.27 11.09
N GLU A 74 -3.72 -18.54 12.37
CA GLU A 74 -2.36 -18.65 12.91
C GLU A 74 -1.50 -19.69 12.16
N HIS A 75 -2.09 -20.82 11.75
CA HIS A 75 -1.38 -21.84 10.99
C HIS A 75 -0.92 -21.35 9.61
N ILE A 76 -1.69 -20.49 8.95
CA ILE A 76 -1.29 -19.84 7.68
C ILE A 76 -0.28 -18.73 7.94
N ALA A 77 -0.47 -17.94 9.00
CA ALA A 77 0.48 -16.91 9.41
C ALA A 77 1.88 -17.49 9.68
N LYS A 78 1.95 -18.66 10.34
CA LYS A 78 3.19 -19.41 10.59
C LYS A 78 3.92 -19.82 9.32
N VAL A 79 3.18 -20.23 8.29
CA VAL A 79 3.76 -20.63 6.99
C VAL A 79 4.27 -19.42 6.22
N LYS A 80 3.51 -18.33 6.19
CA LYS A 80 3.88 -17.11 5.46
C LYS A 80 4.99 -16.30 6.14
N TYR A 81 5.05 -16.34 7.47
CA TYR A 81 5.96 -15.53 8.29
C TYR A 81 6.66 -16.45 9.30
N PRO A 82 7.70 -17.21 8.90
CA PRO A 82 8.33 -18.21 9.77
C PRO A 82 9.09 -17.60 10.96
N VAL A 83 9.42 -16.30 10.91
CA VAL A 83 10.09 -15.58 12.00
C VAL A 83 9.09 -15.27 13.13
N GLU A 84 9.52 -15.38 14.40
CA GLU A 84 8.66 -15.17 15.57
C GLU A 84 8.15 -13.72 15.75
N ALA A 85 8.76 -12.74 15.10
CA ALA A 85 8.34 -11.34 15.10
C ALA A 85 7.20 -11.06 14.08
N ARG A 86 6.11 -11.84 14.16
CA ARG A 86 4.94 -11.62 13.28
C ARG A 86 4.12 -10.43 13.79
N PRO A 87 3.47 -9.65 12.89
CA PRO A 87 2.47 -8.69 13.30
C PRO A 87 1.39 -9.36 14.16
N GLN A 88 1.02 -8.73 15.28
CA GLN A 88 0.01 -9.25 16.20
C GLN A 88 -1.36 -9.34 15.52
N TYR A 89 -1.71 -8.31 14.73
CA TYR A 89 -2.92 -8.29 13.94
C TYR A 89 -2.56 -8.45 12.48
N MET A 90 -2.98 -9.54 11.86
CA MET A 90 -2.78 -9.76 10.43
C MET A 90 -4.11 -10.07 9.79
N TYR A 91 -4.47 -9.30 8.77
CA TYR A 91 -5.68 -9.44 8.00
C TYR A 91 -5.32 -9.86 6.58
N SER A 92 -6.18 -10.63 5.94
CA SER A 92 -6.00 -11.03 4.56
C SER A 92 -7.31 -11.20 3.84
N ASP A 93 -7.23 -11.14 2.51
CA ASP A 93 -8.31 -11.59 1.65
C ASP A 93 -8.55 -13.12 1.81
N PRO A 94 -9.69 -13.65 1.34
CA PRO A 94 -10.00 -15.07 1.44
C PRO A 94 -9.04 -16.00 0.70
N ALA A 95 -8.35 -15.53 -0.35
CA ALA A 95 -7.35 -16.32 -1.07
C ALA A 95 -5.97 -16.30 -0.38
N PHE A 96 -5.80 -15.45 0.63
CA PHE A 96 -4.53 -15.22 1.31
C PHE A 96 -3.43 -14.70 0.37
N ASP A 97 -3.76 -14.00 -0.71
CA ASP A 97 -2.79 -13.43 -1.64
C ASP A 97 -2.43 -11.99 -1.28
N THR A 98 -3.36 -11.27 -0.65
CA THR A 98 -3.19 -9.90 -0.16
C THR A 98 -3.35 -9.87 1.36
N SER A 99 -2.48 -9.13 2.04
CA SER A 99 -2.50 -9.05 3.50
C SER A 99 -2.07 -7.69 4.02
N LEU A 100 -2.60 -7.33 5.17
CA LEU A 100 -2.29 -6.12 5.92
C LEU A 100 -2.04 -6.52 7.37
N GLY A 101 -0.90 -6.15 7.94
CA GLY A 101 -0.56 -6.48 9.32
C GLY A 101 -0.17 -5.25 10.13
N PHE A 102 -0.63 -5.18 11.37
CA PHE A 102 -0.28 -4.16 12.34
C PHE A 102 0.52 -4.78 13.48
N ASN A 103 1.62 -4.11 13.84
CA ASN A 103 2.50 -4.50 14.91
C ASN A 103 2.83 -3.28 15.76
N TYR A 104 2.35 -3.28 17.01
CA TYR A 104 2.75 -2.28 18.00
C TYR A 104 3.90 -2.85 18.84
N THR A 105 5.05 -2.20 18.76
CA THR A 105 6.30 -2.76 19.29
C THR A 105 6.84 -1.94 20.46
N ALA A 106 7.71 -2.54 21.27
CA ALA A 106 8.39 -1.80 22.35
C ALA A 106 9.51 -0.85 21.85
N GLN A 107 9.77 -0.81 20.54
CA GLN A 107 10.79 0.06 19.95
C GLN A 107 10.39 1.53 20.18
N PRO A 108 11.23 2.33 20.88
CA PRO A 108 10.95 3.75 21.05
C PRO A 108 10.95 4.49 19.72
N LEU A 109 9.97 5.36 19.53
CA LEU A 109 9.87 6.25 18.39
C LEU A 109 9.06 7.48 18.78
N LYS A 110 9.66 8.65 18.67
CA LYS A 110 8.95 9.94 18.72
C LYS A 110 8.58 10.40 17.31
N ASP A 111 7.59 11.27 17.22
CA ASP A 111 7.08 11.78 15.95
C ASP A 111 8.17 12.48 15.11
N ASP A 112 9.04 13.25 15.76
CA ASP A 112 10.16 13.95 15.14
C ASP A 112 11.30 13.02 14.69
N GLN A 113 11.28 11.74 15.11
CA GLN A 113 12.28 10.71 14.75
C GLN A 113 11.83 9.81 13.60
N VAL A 114 10.63 10.03 13.06
CA VAL A 114 10.07 9.23 11.95
C VAL A 114 10.96 9.27 10.69
N PRO A 115 11.53 10.43 10.27
CA PRO A 115 12.45 10.47 9.13
C PRO A 115 13.69 9.60 9.32
N GLU A 116 14.33 9.65 10.49
CA GLU A 116 15.53 8.86 10.80
C GLU A 116 15.20 7.36 10.87
N MET A 117 14.06 7.00 11.47
CA MET A 117 13.58 5.63 11.50
C MET A 117 13.33 5.08 10.10
N LYS A 118 12.80 5.89 9.17
CA LYS A 118 12.60 5.50 7.75
C LYS A 118 13.92 5.10 7.11
N ASP A 119 14.95 5.92 7.27
CA ASP A 119 16.27 5.63 6.69
C ASP A 119 16.90 4.39 7.32
N ALA A 120 16.79 4.24 8.65
CA ALA A 120 17.24 3.03 9.34
C ALA A 120 16.52 1.76 8.87
N MET A 121 15.20 1.81 8.64
CA MET A 121 14.44 0.69 8.08
C MET A 121 14.87 0.35 6.65
N ILE A 122 15.10 1.36 5.81
CA ILE A 122 15.59 1.16 4.44
C ILE A 122 16.93 0.44 4.46
N ASP A 123 17.87 0.89 5.29
CA ASP A 123 19.21 0.30 5.39
C ASP A 123 19.17 -1.13 5.94
N MET A 124 18.33 -1.38 6.95
CA MET A 124 18.05 -2.73 7.44
C MET A 124 17.57 -3.63 6.31
N ILE A 125 16.53 -3.23 5.57
CA ILE A 125 15.95 -4.03 4.49
C ILE A 125 16.96 -4.28 3.37
N LYS A 126 17.76 -3.28 2.98
CA LYS A 126 18.85 -3.47 2.00
C LYS A 126 19.87 -4.50 2.46
N SER A 127 20.15 -4.58 3.76
CA SER A 127 21.05 -5.58 4.33
C SER A 127 20.46 -6.99 4.28
N VAL A 128 19.18 -7.16 4.64
CA VAL A 128 18.55 -8.51 4.68
C VAL A 128 18.08 -8.98 3.30
N GLN A 129 17.68 -8.05 2.43
CA GLN A 129 17.16 -8.30 1.08
C GLN A 129 17.87 -7.40 0.04
N PRO A 130 19.15 -7.66 -0.29
CA PRO A 130 19.91 -6.83 -1.23
C PRO A 130 19.34 -6.80 -2.66
N SER A 131 18.52 -7.78 -3.03
CA SER A 131 17.86 -7.88 -4.33
C SER A 131 16.47 -7.22 -4.39
N ALA A 132 16.08 -6.46 -3.37
CA ALA A 132 14.82 -5.75 -3.37
C ALA A 132 14.79 -4.63 -4.43
N ASP A 133 13.73 -4.61 -5.24
CA ASP A 133 13.48 -3.56 -6.22
C ASP A 133 12.72 -2.41 -5.54
N TRP A 134 13.45 -1.37 -5.15
CA TRP A 134 12.91 -0.20 -4.45
C TRP A 134 11.95 0.62 -5.33
N ILE A 135 10.81 1.02 -4.77
CA ILE A 135 9.75 1.71 -5.51
C ILE A 135 9.54 3.15 -5.02
N SER A 136 9.31 3.33 -3.73
CA SER A 136 9.05 4.65 -3.15
C SER A 136 9.34 4.65 -1.66
N ASN A 137 9.63 5.82 -1.11
CA ASN A 137 9.68 6.06 0.33
C ASN A 137 9.45 7.55 0.58
N GLY A 138 9.06 7.89 1.80
CA GLY A 138 8.85 9.27 2.21
C GLY A 138 8.31 9.38 3.62
N VAL A 139 8.04 10.62 4.02
CA VAL A 139 7.34 10.96 5.25
C VAL A 139 6.23 11.93 4.87
N ILE A 140 5.03 11.70 5.39
CA ILE A 140 3.86 12.56 5.17
C ILE A 140 3.20 12.89 6.50
N ASP A 141 2.45 13.98 6.55
CA ASP A 141 1.53 14.26 7.64
C ASP A 141 0.20 13.53 7.36
N VAL A 142 -0.25 12.73 8.32
CA VAL A 142 -1.58 12.12 8.31
C VAL A 142 -2.29 12.56 9.60
N HIS A 143 -3.26 13.46 9.46
CA HIS A 143 -4.04 13.98 10.59
C HIS A 143 -3.19 14.56 11.72
N GLY A 144 -2.10 15.27 11.40
CA GLY A 144 -1.19 15.87 12.39
C GLY A 144 -0.13 14.92 12.95
N GLN A 145 -0.03 13.70 12.41
CA GLN A 145 0.96 12.71 12.77
C GLN A 145 1.96 12.50 11.63
N SER A 146 3.25 12.48 11.94
CA SER A 146 4.30 12.09 10.99
C SER A 146 4.24 10.59 10.71
N VAL A 147 4.01 10.23 9.45
CA VAL A 147 3.94 8.84 8.99
C VAL A 147 5.05 8.59 7.97
N GLY A 148 6.00 7.72 8.34
CA GLY A 148 7.05 7.25 7.45
C GLY A 148 6.53 6.09 6.62
N TYR A 149 6.90 6.02 5.34
CA TYR A 149 6.55 4.90 4.48
C TYR A 149 7.70 4.51 3.54
N LEU A 150 7.66 3.26 3.09
CA LEU A 150 8.53 2.72 2.07
C LEU A 150 7.88 1.54 1.34
N SER A 151 8.22 1.35 0.07
CA SER A 151 7.81 0.18 -0.70
C SER A 151 8.91 -0.33 -1.63
N PHE A 152 8.84 -1.64 -1.84
CA PHE A 152 9.75 -2.38 -2.70
C PHE A 152 9.06 -3.65 -3.20
N VAL A 153 9.67 -4.33 -4.17
CA VAL A 153 9.32 -5.69 -4.54
C VAL A 153 10.45 -6.62 -4.16
N GLY A 154 10.13 -7.70 -3.47
CA GLY A 154 11.08 -8.74 -3.08
C GLY A 154 10.58 -10.15 -3.42
N PRO A 155 11.43 -11.17 -3.29
CA PRO A 155 10.99 -12.56 -3.34
C PRO A 155 10.11 -12.89 -2.13
N GLY A 156 9.08 -13.70 -2.35
CA GLY A 156 8.22 -14.21 -1.29
C GLY A 156 7.47 -15.47 -1.70
N LEU A 157 6.60 -15.95 -0.83
CA LEU A 157 5.77 -17.14 -1.07
C LEU A 157 4.80 -16.82 -2.22
N GLY A 158 4.86 -17.59 -3.32
CA GLY A 158 4.04 -17.34 -4.51
C GLY A 158 4.70 -16.43 -5.56
N GLY A 159 5.97 -16.05 -5.40
CA GLY A 159 6.76 -15.36 -6.42
C GLY A 159 7.28 -14.00 -5.96
N ARG A 160 7.01 -12.95 -6.75
CA ARG A 160 7.44 -11.58 -6.44
C ARG A 160 6.32 -10.84 -5.72
N ILE A 161 6.65 -10.28 -4.57
CA ILE A 161 5.70 -9.66 -3.64
C ILE A 161 5.98 -8.17 -3.59
N TYR A 162 4.95 -7.37 -3.84
CA TYR A 162 4.97 -5.96 -3.53
C TYR A 162 4.71 -5.77 -2.03
N THR A 163 5.62 -5.07 -1.37
CA THR A 163 5.55 -4.74 0.05
C THR A 163 5.46 -3.23 0.19
N PHE A 164 4.44 -2.76 0.90
CA PHE A 164 4.29 -1.37 1.32
C PHE A 164 4.23 -1.33 2.85
N MET A 165 5.22 -0.72 3.46
CA MET A 165 5.27 -0.51 4.90
C MET A 165 5.08 0.96 5.21
N TYR A 166 4.30 1.23 6.24
CA TYR A 166 4.19 2.55 6.84
C TYR A 166 4.19 2.43 8.35
N PHE A 167 4.64 3.48 9.03
CA PHE A 167 4.80 3.46 10.46
C PHE A 167 4.73 4.86 11.05
N THR A 168 4.41 4.91 12.33
CA THR A 168 4.31 6.17 13.07
C THR A 168 4.57 5.97 14.56
N ALA A 169 4.74 7.07 15.28
CA ALA A 169 4.84 7.07 16.72
C ALA A 169 3.44 6.94 17.35
N LEU A 170 3.27 5.95 18.22
CA LEU A 170 2.07 5.75 19.03
C LEU A 170 2.50 5.60 20.49
N ARG A 171 2.18 6.60 21.33
CA ARG A 171 2.61 6.65 22.74
C ARG A 171 4.13 6.47 22.90
N ASP A 172 4.90 7.22 22.11
CA ASP A 172 6.38 7.17 22.02
C ASP A 172 6.97 5.80 21.62
N GLN A 173 6.15 4.94 21.00
CA GLN A 173 6.54 3.61 20.54
C GLN A 173 6.17 3.40 19.06
N LEU A 174 6.89 2.53 18.37
CA LEU A 174 6.68 2.25 16.95
C LEU A 174 5.40 1.42 16.73
N LEU A 175 4.42 2.02 16.05
CA LEU A 175 3.36 1.29 15.35
C LEU A 175 3.81 1.07 13.89
N LEU A 176 3.98 -0.18 13.50
CA LEU A 176 4.34 -0.58 12.15
C LEU A 176 3.15 -1.26 11.47
N CYS A 177 2.86 -0.85 10.24
CA CYS A 177 1.94 -1.53 9.36
C CYS A 177 2.66 -2.06 8.11
N ASN A 178 2.31 -3.28 7.70
CA ASN A 178 2.84 -3.91 6.50
C ASN A 178 1.72 -4.43 5.60
N PHE A 179 1.65 -3.91 4.39
CA PHE A 179 0.76 -4.37 3.34
C PHE A 179 1.57 -5.18 2.30
N ASN A 180 1.06 -6.34 1.91
CA ASN A 180 1.66 -7.20 0.90
C ASN A 180 0.61 -7.65 -0.12
N CYS A 181 0.98 -7.63 -1.40
CA CYS A 181 0.22 -8.26 -2.49
C CYS A 181 1.17 -8.83 -3.55
N ASN A 182 0.64 -9.59 -4.51
CA ASN A 182 1.44 -10.02 -5.65
C ASN A 182 1.90 -8.79 -6.47
N GLU A 183 3.14 -8.80 -6.96
CA GLU A 183 3.67 -7.71 -7.80
C GLU A 183 2.76 -7.41 -9.01
N LYS A 184 2.14 -8.46 -9.59
CA LYS A 184 1.23 -8.33 -10.75
C LYS A 184 0.02 -7.43 -10.46
N GLU A 185 -0.40 -7.37 -9.20
CA GLU A 185 -1.58 -6.62 -8.76
C GLU A 185 -1.22 -5.25 -8.16
N ARG A 186 0.07 -4.95 -8.03
CA ARG A 186 0.59 -3.71 -7.44
C ARG A 186 -0.05 -2.45 -8.02
N ARG A 187 -0.37 -2.43 -9.31
CA ARG A 187 -0.99 -1.26 -9.96
C ARG A 187 -2.35 -0.92 -9.36
N ILE A 188 -3.10 -1.93 -8.90
CA ILE A 188 -4.39 -1.77 -8.23
C ILE A 188 -4.15 -1.49 -6.75
N TRP A 189 -3.34 -2.31 -6.09
CA TRP A 189 -3.21 -2.27 -4.64
C TRP A 189 -2.38 -1.11 -4.09
N LYS A 190 -1.40 -0.60 -4.84
CA LYS A 190 -0.56 0.52 -4.37
C LYS A 190 -1.40 1.75 -3.97
N PRO A 191 -2.24 2.35 -4.85
CA PRO A 191 -3.02 3.53 -4.46
C PRO A 191 -4.01 3.23 -3.31
N LEU A 192 -4.56 2.02 -3.26
CA LEU A 192 -5.44 1.59 -2.17
C LEU A 192 -4.70 1.51 -0.83
N ALA A 193 -3.49 0.94 -0.83
CA ALA A 193 -2.65 0.84 0.36
C ALA A 193 -2.21 2.21 0.90
N TYR A 194 -1.90 3.16 0.01
CA TYR A 194 -1.66 4.55 0.39
C TYR A 194 -2.92 5.18 0.97
N GLY A 195 -4.09 4.96 0.36
CA GLY A 195 -5.34 5.51 0.89
C GLY A 195 -5.75 4.92 2.24
N MET A 196 -5.45 3.64 2.52
CA MET A 196 -5.60 3.06 3.85
C MET A 196 -4.66 3.72 4.88
N MET A 197 -3.39 3.95 4.52
CA MET A 197 -2.44 4.70 5.36
C MET A 197 -2.94 6.13 5.65
N GLU A 198 -3.43 6.84 4.63
CA GLU A 198 -3.95 8.21 4.77
C GLU A 198 -5.28 8.28 5.53
N ASN A 199 -5.96 7.15 5.75
CA ASN A 199 -7.15 7.03 6.62
C ASN A 199 -6.80 6.53 8.03
N LEU A 200 -5.52 6.32 8.36
CA LEU A 200 -5.11 5.92 9.71
C LEU A 200 -5.35 7.07 10.70
N GLN A 201 -6.13 6.80 11.75
CA GLN A 201 -6.40 7.75 12.81
C GLN A 201 -6.02 7.15 14.16
N ILE A 202 -5.34 7.95 14.98
CA ILE A 202 -5.12 7.64 16.39
C ILE A 202 -6.35 8.14 17.15
N LEU A 203 -7.02 7.23 17.85
CA LEU A 203 -8.16 7.53 18.68
C LEU A 203 -7.61 8.15 19.97
N GLU A 204 -7.83 9.45 20.17
CA GLU A 204 -7.51 10.10 21.44
C GLU A 204 -8.28 9.42 22.58
N SER A 205 -7.58 9.24 23.71
CA SER A 205 -8.13 8.67 24.95
C SER A 205 -8.67 9.77 25.86
#